data_AF-A0A1A8EKM9-F1
#
_entry.id   AF-A0A1A8EKM9-F1
#
_cell.length_a   1.000
_cell.length_b   1.000
_cell.length_c   1.000
_cell.angle_alpha   90.00
_cell.angle_beta   90.00
_cell.angle_gamma   90.00
#
_symmetry.space_group_name_H-M   'P 1'
#
loop_
_entity.id
_entity.type
_entity.pdbx_description
1 polymer ?
#
loop_
_entity_poly.entity_id
_entity_poly.type
_entity_poly.pdbx_seq_one_letter_code
_entity_poly.pdbx_strand_id
1 'polypeptide(L)'
;TALYSLRVQDNGRLIACGSQQGEATLLEICSGLSALQKNEKSLVAAMFERETKREKILEARQREIRLKERSRSEQSRDEEVGREEGKEDTEQLTDQAERDFYSLVDAELRRETREEEKDGCDEGAVNGRDEPGKDTS
;
A
#
# COMPACT_ATOMS: atom_id res chain seq x y z
N THR A 1 34.63 -45.52 3.87
CA THR A 1 33.87 -46.76 3.66
C THR A 1 32.40 -46.43 3.54
N ALA A 2 31.71 -46.91 2.50
CA ALA A 2 30.28 -46.69 2.29
C ALA A 2 29.47 -47.92 2.71
N LEU A 3 28.32 -47.70 3.35
CA LEU A 3 27.40 -48.77 3.77
C LEU A 3 26.65 -49.33 2.54
N TYR A 4 26.61 -50.65 2.41
CA TYR A 4 25.91 -51.35 1.33
C TYR A 4 24.61 -52.01 1.81
N SER A 5 24.58 -52.57 3.02
CA SER A 5 23.42 -53.27 3.56
C SER A 5 23.26 -53.08 5.06
N LEU A 6 22.01 -53.16 5.55
CA LEU A 6 21.68 -53.09 6.96
C LEU A 6 20.57 -54.09 7.29
N ARG A 7 20.74 -54.87 8.35
CA ARG A 7 19.73 -55.81 8.88
C ARG A 7 19.65 -55.70 10.39
N VAL A 8 18.43 -55.69 10.91
CA VAL A 8 18.14 -55.61 12.34
C VAL A 8 17.75 -57.00 12.83
N GLN A 9 18.27 -57.40 13.98
CA GLN A 9 17.85 -58.63 14.66
C GLN A 9 16.38 -58.52 15.09
N ASP A 10 15.67 -59.65 15.18
CA ASP A 10 14.24 -59.68 15.56
C ASP A 10 13.91 -58.98 16.88
N ASN A 11 14.86 -58.96 17.83
CA ASN A 11 14.72 -58.29 19.13
C ASN A 11 15.11 -56.80 19.10
N GLY A 12 15.53 -56.26 17.95
CA GLY A 12 15.90 -54.86 17.77
C GLY A 12 17.22 -54.42 18.44
N ARG A 13 17.97 -55.31 19.10
CA ARG A 13 19.17 -54.93 19.86
C ARG A 13 20.45 -54.90 19.03
N LEU A 14 20.55 -55.76 18.02
CA LEU A 14 21.73 -55.87 17.16
C LEU A 14 21.42 -55.45 15.73
N ILE A 15 22.36 -54.75 15.11
CA ILE A 15 22.33 -54.37 13.70
C ILE A 15 23.57 -54.91 13.00
N ALA A 16 23.38 -55.65 11.91
CA ALA A 16 24.45 -56.02 11.00
C ALA A 16 24.54 -55.01 9.84
N CYS A 17 25.73 -54.43 9.66
CA CYS A 17 26.06 -53.46 8.63
C CYS A 17 27.08 -54.04 7.66
N GLY A 18 26.70 -54.21 6.39
CA GLY A 18 27.62 -54.64 5.33
C GLY A 18 28.24 -53.44 4.61
N SER A 19 29.54 -53.47 4.35
CA SER A 19 30.26 -52.46 3.56
C SER A 19 30.40 -52.90 2.10
N GLN A 20 30.61 -51.94 1.20
CA GLN A 20 30.91 -52.23 -0.21
C GLN A 20 32.24 -53.00 -0.41
N GLN A 21 33.09 -53.05 0.62
CA GLN A 21 34.38 -53.75 0.59
C GLN A 21 34.26 -55.22 1.05
N GLY A 22 33.05 -55.70 1.34
CA GLY A 22 32.81 -57.08 1.79
C GLY A 22 33.02 -57.30 3.29
N GLU A 23 33.19 -56.23 4.06
CA GLU A 23 33.25 -56.29 5.51
C GLU A 23 31.85 -56.23 6.12
N ALA A 24 31.63 -56.96 7.23
CA ALA A 24 30.40 -56.91 7.99
C ALA A 24 30.71 -56.50 9.43
N THR A 25 30.06 -55.43 9.89
CA THR A 25 30.18 -54.91 11.25
C THR A 25 28.89 -55.15 12.01
N LEU A 26 28.98 -55.70 13.21
CA LEU A 26 27.85 -55.87 14.12
C LEU A 26 27.84 -54.73 15.15
N LEU A 27 26.72 -54.04 15.26
CA LEU A 27 26.51 -52.91 16.17
C LEU A 27 25.45 -53.28 17.20
N GLU A 28 25.68 -52.92 18.46
CA GLU A 28 24.69 -53.01 19.52
C GLU A 28 24.00 -51.66 19.71
N ILE A 29 22.67 -51.67 19.70
CA ILE A 29 21.83 -50.51 19.98
C ILE A 29 21.70 -50.36 21.49
N CYS A 30 21.73 -49.11 21.98
CA CYS A 30 21.46 -48.82 23.38
C CYS A 30 20.05 -49.24 23.79
N SER A 31 19.89 -49.62 25.07
CA SER A 31 18.62 -50.13 25.60
C SER A 31 17.44 -49.16 25.43
N GLY A 32 17.68 -47.85 25.45
CA GLY A 32 16.64 -46.84 25.25
C GLY A 32 16.09 -46.75 23.82
N LEU A 33 16.78 -47.34 22.84
CA LEU A 33 16.32 -47.42 21.44
C LEU A 33 15.88 -48.83 21.05
N SER A 34 16.27 -49.86 21.81
CA SER A 34 15.87 -51.26 21.56
C SER A 34 14.72 -51.74 22.44
N ALA A 35 14.48 -51.11 23.61
CA ALA A 35 13.42 -51.50 24.53
C ALA A 35 12.25 -50.51 24.47
N LEU A 36 11.07 -51.01 24.10
CA LEU A 36 9.85 -50.20 24.00
C LEU A 36 9.41 -49.73 25.40
N GLN A 37 9.39 -48.43 25.65
CA GLN A 37 8.77 -47.89 26.85
C GLN A 37 7.24 -47.81 26.67
N LYS A 38 6.48 -48.11 27.74
CA LYS A 38 5.02 -48.26 27.70
C LYS A 38 4.25 -47.07 27.08
N ASN A 39 4.83 -45.87 27.08
CA ASN A 39 4.17 -44.64 26.63
C ASN A 39 4.83 -43.96 25.42
N GLU A 40 5.89 -44.53 24.84
CA GLU A 40 6.63 -43.91 23.72
C GLU A 40 5.75 -43.60 22.52
N LYS A 41 4.93 -44.57 22.10
CA LYS A 41 4.02 -44.38 20.96
C LYS A 41 3.06 -43.21 21.18
N SER A 42 2.51 -43.11 22.38
CA SER A 42 1.58 -42.03 22.75
C SER A 42 2.28 -40.68 22.80
N LEU A 43 3.46 -40.62 23.42
CA LEU A 43 4.23 -39.39 23.53
C LEU A 43 4.67 -38.85 22.16
N VAL A 44 5.19 -39.72 21.29
CA VAL A 44 5.62 -39.37 19.94
C VAL A 44 4.43 -38.94 19.08
N ALA A 45 3.29 -39.64 19.16
CA ALA A 45 2.06 -39.23 18.48
C ALA A 45 1.61 -37.83 18.93
N ALA A 46 1.57 -37.58 20.24
CA ALA A 46 1.22 -36.27 20.79
C ALA A 46 2.20 -35.16 20.34
N MET A 47 3.49 -35.47 20.22
CA MET A 47 4.48 -34.53 19.67
C MET A 47 4.18 -34.19 18.21
N PHE A 48 3.91 -35.19 17.37
CA PHE A 48 3.58 -34.96 15.96
C PHE A 48 2.26 -34.20 15.77
N GLU A 49 1.24 -34.47 16.59
CA GLU A 49 -0.02 -33.73 16.58
C GLU A 49 0.20 -32.26 16.96
N ARG A 50 0.99 -32.00 18.00
CA ARG A 50 1.34 -30.63 18.41
C ARG A 50 2.07 -29.89 17.30
N GLU A 51 3.03 -30.54 16.65
CA GLU A 51 3.81 -29.92 15.59
C GLU A 51 2.98 -29.68 14.33
N THR A 52 2.11 -30.61 13.97
CA THR A 52 1.13 -30.44 12.88
C THR A 52 0.19 -29.27 13.15
N LYS A 53 -0.26 -29.11 14.40
CA LYS A 53 -1.13 -27.98 14.79
C LYS A 53 -0.39 -26.66 14.69
N ARG A 54 0.87 -26.60 15.11
CA ARG A 54 1.72 -25.41 14.96
C ARG A 54 1.90 -25.03 13.50
N GLU A 55 2.22 -26.00 12.65
CA GLU A 55 2.38 -25.78 11.22
C GLU A 55 1.10 -25.21 10.59
N LYS A 56 -0.07 -25.77 10.90
CA LYS A 56 -1.36 -25.25 10.43
C LYS A 56 -1.62 -23.80 10.87
N ILE A 57 -1.26 -23.44 12.09
CA ILE A 57 -1.43 -22.06 12.60
C ILE A 57 -0.52 -21.11 11.84
N LEU A 58 0.74 -21.50 11.61
CA LEU A 58 1.71 -20.68 10.88
C LEU A 58 1.29 -20.51 9.41
N GLU A 59 0.84 -21.57 8.76
CA GLU A 59 0.35 -21.53 7.39
C GLU A 59 -0.89 -20.63 7.24
N ALA A 60 -1.85 -20.73 8.18
CA ALA A 60 -3.03 -19.87 8.20
C ALA A 60 -2.66 -18.39 8.37
N ARG A 61 -1.74 -18.08 9.31
CA ARG A 61 -1.24 -16.72 9.53
C ARG A 61 -0.53 -16.17 8.29
N GLN A 62 0.31 -16.97 7.64
CA GLN A 62 1.01 -16.56 6.42
C GLN A 62 0.02 -16.29 5.28
N ARG A 63 -1.03 -17.11 5.17
CA ARG A 63 -2.12 -16.91 4.18
C ARG A 63 -2.88 -15.61 4.44
N GLU A 64 -3.19 -15.31 5.70
CA GLU A 64 -3.86 -14.05 6.10
C GLU A 64 -3.02 -12.82 5.77
N ILE A 65 -1.72 -12.85 6.10
CA ILE A 65 -0.80 -11.74 5.80
C ILE A 65 -0.76 -11.48 4.29
N ARG A 66 -0.59 -12.54 3.47
CA ARG A 66 -0.60 -12.42 2.01
C ARG A 66 -1.90 -11.85 1.46
N LEU A 67 -3.04 -12.22 2.04
CA LEU A 67 -4.33 -11.70 1.63
C LEU A 67 -4.45 -10.22 1.99
N LYS A 68 -4.04 -9.83 3.20
CA LYS A 68 -4.05 -8.44 3.66
C LYS A 68 -3.14 -7.54 2.84
N GLU A 69 -1.96 -8.03 2.44
CA GLU A 69 -1.04 -7.29 1.54
C GLU A 69 -1.65 -7.06 0.16
N ARG A 70 -2.35 -8.05 -0.41
CA ARG A 70 -3.10 -7.88 -1.66
C ARG A 70 -4.22 -6.86 -1.52
N SER A 71 -5.06 -7.01 -0.50
CA SER A 71 -6.17 -6.07 -0.26
C SER A 71 -5.68 -4.65 0.00
N ARG A 72 -4.56 -4.46 0.70
CA ARG A 72 -3.96 -3.13 0.91
C ARG A 72 -3.46 -2.52 -0.40
N SER A 73 -2.89 -3.33 -1.28
CA SER A 73 -2.38 -2.87 -2.58
C SER A 73 -3.52 -2.49 -3.54
N GLU A 74 -4.65 -3.23 -3.48
CA GLU A 74 -5.86 -2.91 -4.24
C GLU A 74 -6.53 -1.65 -3.71
N GLN A 75 -6.71 -1.53 -2.39
CA GLN A 75 -7.31 -0.34 -1.79
C GLN A 75 -6.45 0.92 -2.03
N SER A 76 -5.12 0.83 -1.99
CA SER A 76 -4.26 1.97 -2.33
C SER A 76 -4.40 2.41 -3.78
N ARG A 77 -4.67 1.49 -4.71
CA ARG A 77 -4.92 1.83 -6.12
C ARG A 77 -6.27 2.49 -6.30
N ASP A 78 -7.33 1.94 -5.69
CA ASP A 78 -8.66 2.53 -5.78
C ASP A 78 -8.73 3.92 -5.10
N GLU A 79 -8.02 4.13 -3.98
CA GLU A 79 -7.90 5.44 -3.33
C GLU A 79 -7.10 6.44 -4.18
N GLU A 80 -6.07 6.00 -4.89
CA GLU A 80 -5.29 6.85 -5.80
C GLU A 80 -6.12 7.27 -7.02
N VAL A 81 -6.84 6.33 -7.64
CA VAL A 81 -7.76 6.59 -8.76
C VAL A 81 -8.88 7.54 -8.34
N GLY A 82 -9.57 7.28 -7.22
CA GLY A 82 -10.65 8.15 -6.75
C GLY A 82 -10.16 9.55 -6.33
N ARG A 83 -8.88 9.69 -5.94
CA ARG A 83 -8.28 10.98 -5.61
C ARG A 83 -7.88 11.77 -6.84
N GLU A 84 -7.47 11.13 -7.93
CA GLU A 84 -7.24 11.82 -9.21
C GLU A 84 -8.55 12.27 -9.85
N GLU A 85 -9.57 11.40 -9.91
CA GLU A 85 -10.91 11.77 -10.41
C GLU A 85 -11.51 12.94 -9.61
N GLY A 86 -11.40 12.91 -8.28
CA GLY A 86 -11.88 14.01 -7.43
C GLY A 86 -11.08 15.31 -7.60
N LYS A 87 -9.80 15.24 -8.00
CA LYS A 87 -9.01 16.45 -8.28
C LYS A 87 -9.43 17.11 -9.59
N GLU A 88 -9.62 16.32 -10.65
CA GLU A 88 -10.13 16.83 -11.94
C GLU A 88 -11.49 17.52 -11.77
N ASP A 89 -12.39 16.95 -10.96
CA ASP A 89 -13.67 17.58 -10.64
C ASP A 89 -13.50 18.91 -9.88
N THR A 90 -12.57 18.97 -8.91
CA THR A 90 -12.33 20.23 -8.18
C THR A 90 -11.69 21.31 -9.04
N GLU A 91 -10.77 20.96 -9.94
CA GLU A 91 -10.14 21.92 -10.87
C GLU A 91 -11.17 22.51 -11.83
N GLN A 92 -12.08 21.67 -12.36
CA GLN A 92 -13.16 22.13 -13.23
C GLN A 92 -14.11 23.11 -12.51
N LEU A 93 -14.45 22.84 -11.25
CA LEU A 93 -15.28 23.73 -10.44
C LEU A 93 -14.59 25.06 -10.14
N THR A 94 -13.27 25.06 -9.90
CA THR A 94 -12.50 26.30 -9.69
C THR A 94 -12.42 27.14 -10.97
N ASP A 95 -12.19 26.51 -12.12
CA ASP A 95 -12.14 27.20 -13.41
C ASP A 95 -13.48 27.88 -13.74
N GLN A 96 -14.59 27.21 -13.45
CA GLN A 96 -15.93 27.75 -13.63
C GLN A 96 -16.14 28.98 -12.74
N ALA A 97 -15.79 28.89 -11.45
CA ALA A 97 -15.92 30.00 -10.52
C ALA A 97 -15.05 31.21 -10.90
N GLU A 98 -13.84 30.96 -11.41
CA GLU A 98 -12.92 32.01 -11.83
C GLU A 98 -13.46 32.79 -13.04
N ARG A 99 -14.01 32.07 -14.03
CA ARG A 99 -14.68 32.67 -15.21
C ARG A 99 -15.87 33.53 -14.80
N ASP A 100 -16.71 33.01 -13.91
CA ASP A 100 -17.90 33.73 -13.45
C ASP A 100 -17.50 35.01 -12.69
N PHE A 101 -16.46 34.94 -11.86
CA PHE A 101 -15.92 36.10 -11.15
C PHE A 101 -15.42 37.19 -12.10
N TYR A 102 -14.53 36.84 -13.04
CA TYR A 102 -13.99 37.83 -13.98
C TYR A 102 -15.05 38.37 -14.91
N SER A 103 -16.03 37.55 -15.33
CA SER A 103 -17.17 38.03 -16.12
C SER A 103 -17.98 39.09 -15.37
N LEU A 104 -18.17 38.93 -14.06
CA LEU A 104 -18.88 39.91 -13.24
C LEU A 104 -18.07 41.20 -13.08
N VAL A 105 -16.78 41.07 -12.77
CA VAL A 105 -15.87 42.22 -12.61
C VAL A 105 -15.76 43.03 -13.91
N ASP A 106 -15.59 42.34 -15.05
CA ASP A 106 -15.56 42.97 -16.37
C ASP A 106 -16.87 43.69 -16.71
N ALA A 107 -18.01 43.10 -16.35
CA ALA A 107 -19.31 43.69 -16.60
C ALA A 107 -19.50 44.96 -15.75
N GLU A 108 -19.06 44.96 -14.50
CA GLU A 108 -19.12 46.12 -13.61
C GLU A 108 -18.18 47.23 -14.08
N LEU A 109 -16.94 46.91 -14.43
CA LEU A 109 -15.98 47.89 -14.97
C LEU A 109 -16.46 48.52 -16.27
N ARG A 110 -17.15 47.75 -17.13
CA ARG A 110 -17.79 48.26 -18.35
C ARG A 110 -19.02 49.13 -18.06
N ARG A 111 -19.69 48.94 -16.92
CA ARG A 111 -20.76 49.85 -16.48
C ARG A 111 -20.16 51.16 -15.99
N GLU A 112 -19.15 51.11 -15.13
CA GLU A 112 -18.48 52.30 -14.59
C GLU A 112 -17.87 53.15 -15.71
N THR A 113 -17.08 52.57 -16.61
CA THR A 113 -16.50 53.30 -17.76
C THR A 113 -17.55 53.92 -18.69
N ARG A 114 -18.72 53.27 -18.84
CA ARG A 114 -19.82 53.77 -19.66
C ARG A 114 -20.70 54.80 -18.93
N GLU A 115 -20.64 54.83 -17.60
CA GLU A 115 -21.21 55.88 -16.77
C GLU A 115 -20.26 57.10 -16.73
N GLU A 116 -18.94 56.89 -16.63
CA GLU A 116 -17.91 57.93 -16.76
C GLU A 116 -17.88 58.60 -18.14
N GLU A 117 -18.03 57.84 -19.24
CA GLU A 117 -18.12 58.41 -20.59
C GLU A 117 -19.41 59.23 -20.83
N LYS A 118 -20.46 59.00 -20.04
CA LYS A 118 -21.71 59.78 -20.12
C LYS A 118 -21.63 61.08 -19.33
N ASP A 119 -20.93 61.09 -18.20
CA ASP A 119 -20.69 62.31 -17.42
C ASP A 119 -19.63 63.23 -18.07
N GLY A 120 -18.72 62.69 -18.88
CA GLY A 120 -17.74 63.46 -19.65
C GLY A 120 -18.31 64.29 -20.83
N CYS A 121 -19.60 64.17 -21.16
CA CYS A 121 -20.22 64.90 -22.27
C CYS A 121 -20.99 66.18 -21.86
N ASP A 122 -21.09 66.53 -20.57
CA ASP A 122 -21.88 67.69 -20.11
C ASP A 122 -21.05 68.96 -19.75
N GLU A 123 -19.71 68.89 -19.67
CA GLU A 123 -18.86 70.09 -19.41
C GLU A 123 -18.27 70.72 -20.69
N GLY A 124 -18.98 70.60 -21.81
CA GLY A 124 -18.53 71.01 -23.14
C GLY A 124 -19.30 72.14 -23.80
N ALA A 125 -20.02 73.00 -23.06
CA ALA A 125 -20.62 74.20 -23.65
C ALA A 125 -20.93 75.28 -22.61
N VAL A 126 -20.68 76.55 -22.97
CA VAL A 126 -21.09 77.82 -22.31
C VAL A 126 -20.09 78.30 -21.23
N ASN A 127 -19.31 79.38 -21.33
CA ASN A 127 -19.44 80.74 -21.90
C ASN A 127 -18.01 81.29 -22.16
N GLY A 128 -17.71 82.17 -23.13
CA GLY A 128 -18.30 83.50 -23.31
C GLY A 128 -17.29 84.57 -22.83
N ARG A 129 -16.87 85.41 -23.76
CA ARG A 129 -15.88 86.52 -23.71
C ARG A 129 -15.98 87.41 -22.45
N ASP A 130 -14.85 87.97 -22.01
CA ASP A 130 -14.59 89.42 -21.98
C ASP A 130 -13.18 89.75 -21.40
N GLU A 131 -12.39 90.53 -22.17
CA GLU A 131 -11.24 91.33 -21.72
C GLU A 131 -11.76 92.67 -21.14
N PRO A 132 -11.10 93.40 -20.19
CA PRO A 132 -9.77 94.00 -20.44
C PRO A 132 -8.86 94.34 -19.23
N GLY A 133 -7.55 94.48 -19.52
CA GLY A 133 -6.61 95.53 -19.07
C GLY A 133 -6.32 95.81 -17.57
N LYS A 134 -5.02 95.88 -17.22
CA LYS A 134 -4.30 97.15 -16.92
C LYS A 134 -2.86 96.95 -16.42
N ASP A 135 -2.03 97.88 -16.88
CA ASP A 135 -0.60 98.07 -16.65
C ASP A 135 -0.19 98.44 -15.21
N THR A 136 1.14 98.65 -15.07
CA THR A 136 1.94 99.39 -14.07
C THR A 136 2.77 98.46 -13.16
N SER A 137 4.09 98.59 -12.99
CA SER A 137 5.12 99.50 -13.54
C SER A 137 6.44 98.72 -13.69
#